data_AF-A0A3D0SRJ2-F1
#
_entry.id   AF-A0A3D0SRJ2-F1
#
_cell.length_a   1.000
_cell.length_b   1.000
_cell.length_c   1.000
_cell.angle_alpha   90.00
_cell.angle_beta   90.00
_cell.angle_gamma   90.00
#
_symmetry.space_group_name_H-M   'P 1'
#
loop_
_entity.id
_entity.type
_entity.pdbx_description
1 polymer ?
#
loop_
_entity_poly.entity_id
_entity_poly.type
_entity_poly.pdbx_seq_one_letter_code
_entity_poly.pdbx_strand_id
1 'polypeptide(L)' 'MHLLILGGIGEALKLARMLTPAHTVTYSMEGKGRGPDLPCPVR' A
#
# COMPACT_ATOMS: atom_id res chain seq x y z
N MET A 1 -12.65 -5.51 7.19
CA MET A 1 -12.74 -5.11 5.77
C MET A 1 -11.34 -5.21 5.17
N HIS A 2 -11.20 -5.87 4.03
CA HIS A 2 -9.92 -6.04 3.35
C HIS A 2 -9.84 -5.05 2.18
N LEU A 3 -8.74 -4.29 2.10
CA LEU A 3 -8.55 -3.24 1.11
C LEU A 3 -7.35 -3.57 0.22
N LEU A 4 -7.55 -3.57 -1.09
CA LEU A 4 -6.48 -3.61 -2.08
C LEU A 4 -6.25 -2.19 -2.59
N ILE A 5 -5.04 -1.67 -2.40
CA ILE A 5 -4.63 -0.35 -2.91
C ILE A 5 -3.71 -0.56 -4.09
N LEU A 6 -4.15 -0.15 -5.27
CA LEU A 6 -3.31 -0.11 -6.47
C LEU A 6 -2.45 1.15 -6.41
N GLY A 7 -1.18 0.90 -6.18
CA GLY A 7 -0.11 1.85 -6.00
C GLY A 7 0.61 2.21 -7.29
N GLY A 8 1.75 2.89 -7.11
CA GLY A 8 2.58 3.41 -8.19
C GLY A 8 2.75 4.93 -8.14
N ILE A 9 2.05 5.61 -7.23
CA ILE A 9 2.20 7.04 -6.96
C ILE A 9 2.23 7.32 -5.44
N GLY A 10 2.76 8.48 -5.06
CA GLY A 10 2.92 8.87 -3.64
C GLY A 10 1.61 8.95 -2.85
N GLU A 11 0.50 9.32 -3.50
CA GLU A 11 -0.81 9.42 -2.83
C GLU A 11 -1.36 8.06 -2.39
N ALA A 12 -1.17 7.02 -3.21
CA ALA A 12 -1.57 5.66 -2.85
C ALA A 12 -0.78 5.14 -1.65
N LEU A 13 0.52 5.50 -1.56
CA LEU A 13 1.36 5.18 -0.41
C LEU A 13 0.86 5.87 0.87
N LYS A 14 0.53 7.17 0.79
CA LYS A 14 -0.01 7.94 1.91
C LYS A 14 -1.32 7.36 2.41
N LEU A 15 -2.20 6.99 1.48
CA LEU A 15 -3.48 6.35 1.79
C LEU A 15 -3.28 4.99 2.48
N ALA A 16 -2.38 4.15 1.96
CA ALA A 16 -2.07 2.85 2.57
C ALA A 16 -1.55 3.01 4.01
N ARG A 17 -0.67 3.99 4.27
CA ARG A 17 -0.17 4.29 5.62
C ARG A 17 -1.28 4.70 6.58
N MET A 18 -2.22 5.53 6.12
CA MET A 18 -3.34 5.98 6.94
C MET A 18 -4.33 4.86 7.28
N LEU A 19 -4.55 3.93 6.36
CA LEU A 19 -5.57 2.89 6.51
C LEU A 19 -5.06 1.60 7.20
N THR A 20 -3.76 1.32 7.12
CA THR A 20 -3.17 0.12 7.74
C THR A 20 -3.46 -0.04 9.24
N PRO A 21 -3.50 1.03 10.07
CA PRO A 21 -3.84 0.89 11.49
C PRO A 21 -5.28 0.43 11.77
N ALA A 22 -6.21 0.70 10.85
CA ALA A 22 -7.64 0.44 11.06
C ALA A 22 -8.18 -0.74 10.22
N HIS A 23 -7.49 -1.10 9.14
CA HIS A 23 -7.95 -2.09 8.16
C HIS A 23 -6.82 -2.99 7.68
N THR A 24 -7.18 -4.20 7.25
CA THR A 24 -6.24 -5.08 6.57
C THR A 24 -6.03 -4.58 5.14
N VAL A 25 -4.87 -3.97 4.88
CA VAL A 25 -4.51 -3.39 3.59
C VAL A 25 -3.51 -4.30 2.88
N THR A 26 -3.66 -4.49 1.57
CA THR A 26 -2.62 -4.99 0.67
C THR A 26 -2.33 -3.89 -0.34
N TYR A 27 -1.06 -3.50 -0.46
CA TYR A 27 -0.63 -2.49 -1.41
C TYR A 27 -0.01 -3.19 -2.61
N SER A 28 -0.54 -2.99 -3.81
CA SER A 28 0.04 -3.58 -5.02
C SER A 28 0.65 -2.52 -5.92
N MET A 29 1.85 -2.73 -6.43
CA MET A 29 2.49 -1.80 -7.35
C MET A 29 3.20 -2.51 -8.50
N GLU A 30 3.18 -1.90 -9.68
CA GLU A 30 3.98 -2.36 -10.81
C GLU A 30 5.47 -2.40 -10.42
N GLY A 31 6.13 -3.54 -10.68
CA GLY A 31 7.47 -3.92 -10.19
C GLY A 31 8.66 -3.09 -10.69
N LYS A 32 8.47 -1.80 -10.98
CA LYS A 32 9.56 -0.86 -11.24
C LYS A 32 10.04 -0.23 -9.93
N GLY A 33 10.97 -0.92 -9.26
CA GLY A 33 11.79 -0.32 -8.19
C GLY A 33 11.68 -0.97 -6.82
N ARG A 34 12.25 -0.31 -5.82
CA ARG A 34 12.23 -0.74 -4.41
C ARG A 34 10.84 -0.47 -3.84
N GLY A 35 10.18 -1.51 -3.32
CA GLY A 35 8.88 -1.40 -2.67
C GLY A 35 8.93 -0.40 -1.50
N PRO A 36 7.86 0.39 -1.28
CA PRO A 36 7.82 1.35 -0.20
C PRO A 36 7.82 0.65 1.17
N ASP A 37 8.41 1.31 2.15
CA ASP A 37 8.35 0.88 3.55
C ASP A 37 6.94 1.14 4.09
N LEU A 38 6.12 0.08 4.09
CA LEU A 38 4.74 0.07 4.51
C LEU A 38 4.53 -0.99 5.60
N PRO A 39 3.75 -0.69 6.65
CA PRO A 39 3.39 -1.68 7.68
C PRO A 39 2.38 -2.73 7.20
N CYS A 40 2.25 -2.92 5.89
CA CYS A 40 1.32 -3.86 5.27
C CYS A 40 1.99 -4.61 4.10
N PRO A 41 1.46 -5.77 3.69
CA PRO A 41 2.00 -6.52 2.57
C PRO A 41 2.01 -5.69 1.29
N VAL A 42 3.19 -5.62 0.66
CA VAL A 42 3.41 -4.99 -0.65
C VAL A 42 3.58 -6.08 -1.71
N ARG A 43 2.86 -5.98 -2.83
CA ARG A 43 2.83 -6.97 -3.92
C ARG A 43 3.04 -6.39 -5.31
#